data_AF-A0A8S1KVE9-F1
#
_entry.id   AF-A0A8S1KVE9-F1
#
_cell.length_a   1.000
_cell.length_b   1.000
_cell.length_c   1.000
_cell.angle_alpha   90.00
_cell.angle_beta   90.00
_cell.angle_gamma   90.00
#
_symmetry.space_group_name_H-M   'P 1'
#
loop_
_entity.id
_entity.type
_entity.pdbx_description
1 polymer ?
#
loop_
_entity_poly.entity_id
_entity_poly.type
_entity_poly.pdbx_seq_one_letter_code
_entity_poly.pdbx_strand_id
1 'polypeptide(L)'
;MQQEKLQKEIDLKEELKQIFATIPTEKEELFNTQINWQLFAQSNLLEKKIRPWLRERCIEYLSQEERVFIDAIIKRLFNREKPQTIINKVVKKVLDDDSEQFVIRMWKMIIFELRKLERGLIS
;
A
#
# COMPACT_ATOMS: atom_id res chain seq x y z
N MET A 1 34.15 5.77 -5.84
CA MET A 1 33.48 5.57 -4.53
C MET A 1 32.41 6.62 -4.18
N GLN A 2 32.69 7.91 -3.99
CA GLN A 2 31.61 8.90 -3.68
C GLN A 2 30.70 9.21 -4.89
N GLN A 3 31.26 9.41 -6.09
CA GLN A 3 30.48 9.67 -7.31
C GLN A 3 29.58 8.48 -7.70
N GLU A 4 30.08 7.24 -7.60
CA GLU A 4 29.28 6.04 -7.90
C GLU A 4 28.13 5.83 -6.92
N LYS A 5 28.33 6.17 -5.63
CA LYS A 5 27.25 6.11 -4.64
C LYS A 5 26.17 7.14 -4.94
N LEU A 6 26.58 8.37 -5.26
CA LEU A 6 25.67 9.45 -5.63
C LEU A 6 24.88 9.12 -6.91
N GLN A 7 25.53 8.54 -7.92
CA GLN A 7 24.86 8.12 -9.16
C GLN A 7 23.80 7.05 -8.88
N LYS A 8 24.14 6.02 -8.10
CA LYS A 8 23.16 4.98 -7.70
C LYS A 8 21.96 5.56 -6.94
N GLU A 9 22.17 6.57 -6.10
CA GLU A 9 21.06 7.25 -5.40
C GLU A 9 20.17 8.06 -6.35
N ILE A 10 20.73 8.64 -7.42
CA ILE A 10 19.98 9.34 -8.46
C ILE A 10 19.15 8.34 -9.27
N ASP A 11 19.79 7.27 -9.76
CA ASP A 11 19.12 6.23 -10.57
C ASP A 11 17.95 5.60 -9.80
N LEU A 12 18.17 5.24 -8.52
CA LEU A 12 17.11 4.72 -7.65
C LEU A 12 15.94 5.71 -7.53
N LYS A 13 16.23 7.01 -7.34
CA LYS A 13 15.17 8.03 -7.25
C LYS A 13 14.39 8.16 -8.55
N GLU A 14 15.04 8.05 -9.70
CA GLU A 14 14.37 8.10 -11.00
C GLU A 14 13.48 6.88 -11.20
N GLU A 15 13.95 5.69 -10.85
CA GLU A 15 13.13 4.47 -10.93
C GLU A 15 11.91 4.53 -10.01
N LEU A 16 12.07 5.04 -8.79
CA LEU A 16 10.95 5.23 -7.86
C LEU A 16 9.92 6.24 -8.41
N LYS A 17 10.37 7.33 -9.04
CA LYS A 17 9.48 8.29 -9.71
C LYS A 17 8.74 7.66 -10.87
N GLN A 18 9.41 6.85 -11.69
CA GLN A 18 8.77 6.13 -12.79
C GLN A 18 7.71 5.16 -12.27
N ILE A 19 8.00 4.39 -11.20
CA ILE A 19 7.00 3.51 -10.59
C ILE A 19 5.81 4.33 -10.12
N PHE A 20 6.04 5.43 -9.41
CA PHE A 20 4.96 6.28 -8.93
C PHE A 20 4.09 6.82 -10.08
N ALA A 21 4.70 7.21 -11.19
CA ALA A 21 4.00 7.69 -12.38
C ALA A 21 3.17 6.59 -13.09
N THR A 22 3.50 5.31 -12.88
CA THR A 22 2.68 4.19 -13.41
C THR A 22 1.45 3.86 -12.57
N ILE A 23 1.30 4.47 -11.39
CA ILE A 23 0.14 4.20 -10.51
C ILE A 23 -1.03 5.05 -10.98
N PRO A 24 -2.19 4.44 -11.28
CA PRO A 24 -3.35 5.19 -11.72
C PRO A 24 -3.79 6.25 -10.70
N THR A 25 -4.12 7.43 -11.21
CA THR A 25 -4.72 8.51 -10.42
C THR A 25 -6.20 8.30 -10.22
N GLU A 26 -6.87 7.74 -11.24
CA GLU A 26 -8.28 7.44 -11.25
C GLU A 26 -8.62 6.25 -10.35
N LYS A 27 -9.66 6.40 -9.54
CA LYS A 27 -10.08 5.39 -8.55
C LYS A 27 -10.43 4.06 -9.20
N GLU A 28 -11.22 4.10 -10.28
CA GLU A 28 -11.69 2.88 -10.94
C GLU A 28 -10.53 2.10 -11.54
N GLU A 29 -9.59 2.79 -12.19
CA GLU A 29 -8.40 2.16 -12.76
C GLU A 29 -7.46 1.62 -11.67
N LEU A 30 -7.29 2.38 -10.58
CA LEU A 30 -6.52 1.95 -9.41
C LEU A 30 -7.10 0.66 -8.81
N PHE A 31 -8.43 0.58 -8.65
CA PHE A 31 -9.08 -0.58 -8.06
C PHE A 31 -9.12 -1.78 -9.01
N ASN A 32 -9.08 -1.56 -10.32
CA ASN A 32 -8.98 -2.59 -11.34
C ASN A 32 -7.53 -3.02 -11.65
N THR A 33 -6.54 -2.34 -11.06
CA THR A 33 -5.13 -2.69 -11.26
C THR A 33 -4.87 -4.14 -10.81
N GLN A 34 -4.24 -4.92 -11.69
CA GLN A 34 -3.86 -6.29 -11.38
C GLN A 34 -2.76 -6.30 -10.31
N ILE A 35 -3.07 -6.93 -9.18
CA ILE A 35 -2.14 -7.13 -8.07
C ILE A 35 -1.57 -8.54 -8.16
N ASN A 36 -0.24 -8.64 -8.16
CA ASN A 36 0.45 -9.92 -8.02
C ASN A 36 0.35 -10.42 -6.57
N TRP A 37 -0.79 -11.04 -6.24
CA TRP A 37 -1.07 -11.57 -4.90
C TRP A 37 -0.11 -12.69 -4.48
N GLN A 38 0.52 -13.38 -5.44
CA GLN A 38 1.55 -14.37 -5.15
C GLN A 38 2.80 -13.67 -4.59
N LEU A 39 3.29 -12.65 -5.27
CA LEU A 39 4.42 -11.84 -4.80
C LEU A 39 4.10 -11.16 -3.46
N PHE A 40 2.87 -10.63 -3.32
CA PHE A 40 2.38 -10.06 -2.06
C PHE A 40 2.50 -11.05 -0.90
N ALA A 41 2.04 -12.29 -1.08
CA ALA A 41 2.03 -13.31 -0.04
C ALA A 41 3.42 -13.92 0.23
N GLN A 42 4.27 -14.04 -0.79
CA GLN A 42 5.64 -14.57 -0.65
C GLN A 42 6.61 -13.53 -0.06
N SER A 43 6.31 -12.25 -0.23
CA SER A 43 7.13 -11.17 0.30
C SER A 43 6.81 -10.85 1.76
N ASN A 44 7.75 -10.21 2.44
CA ASN A 44 7.52 -9.64 3.77
C ASN A 44 6.83 -8.26 3.71
N LEU A 45 6.20 -7.90 2.59
CA LEU A 45 5.63 -6.58 2.36
C LEU A 45 4.58 -6.22 3.41
N LEU A 46 3.73 -7.20 3.75
CA LEU A 46 2.65 -6.99 4.71
C LEU A 46 3.18 -6.62 6.09
N GLU A 47 4.14 -7.39 6.62
CA GLU A 47 4.68 -7.17 7.95
C GLU A 47 5.67 -6.00 8.00
N LYS A 48 6.48 -5.78 6.94
CA LYS A 48 7.49 -4.71 6.91
C LYS A 48 6.96 -3.32 6.53
N LYS A 49 5.88 -3.24 5.74
CA LYS A 49 5.36 -1.96 5.21
C LYS A 49 3.89 -1.73 5.55
N ILE A 50 3.03 -2.69 5.23
CA ILE A 50 1.57 -2.48 5.31
C ILE A 50 1.12 -2.38 6.77
N ARG A 51 1.55 -3.30 7.65
CA ARG A 51 1.16 -3.30 9.06
C ARG A 51 1.64 -2.04 9.80
N PRO A 52 2.91 -1.60 9.66
CA PRO A 52 3.36 -0.31 10.21
C PRO A 52 2.57 0.88 9.67
N TRP A 53 2.32 0.94 8.37
CA TRP A 53 1.55 2.02 7.76
C TRP A 53 0.11 2.06 8.26
N LEU A 54 -0.56 0.89 8.36
CA LEU A 54 -1.90 0.77 8.90
C LEU A 54 -1.97 1.22 10.36
N ARG A 55 -0.95 0.90 11.16
CA ARG A 55 -0.84 1.37 12.55
C ARG A 55 -0.76 2.89 12.62
N GLU A 56 0.14 3.50 11.86
CA GLU A 56 0.30 4.96 11.84
C GLU A 56 -0.99 5.66 11.40
N ARG A 57 -1.61 5.18 10.31
CA ARG A 57 -2.87 5.75 9.82
C ARG A 57 -4.00 5.51 10.82
N CYS A 58 -4.10 4.34 11.43
CA CYS A 58 -5.10 4.06 12.47
C CYS A 58 -5.00 5.06 13.63
N ILE A 59 -3.78 5.33 14.11
CA ILE A 59 -3.56 6.32 15.17
C ILE A 59 -3.91 7.73 14.70
N GLU A 60 -3.56 8.09 13.47
CA GLU A 60 -3.87 9.40 12.89
C GLU A 60 -5.37 9.65 12.80
N TYR A 61 -6.14 8.67 12.31
CA TYR A 61 -7.58 8.85 12.11
C TYR A 61 -8.39 8.63 13.39
N LEU A 62 -7.98 7.70 14.27
CA LEU A 62 -8.77 7.31 15.45
C LEU A 62 -8.21 7.87 16.76
N SER A 63 -7.08 8.57 16.71
CA SER A 63 -6.31 8.98 17.90
C SER A 63 -5.94 7.83 18.84
N GLN A 64 -6.05 6.58 18.38
CA GLN A 64 -5.75 5.38 19.16
C GLN A 64 -5.27 4.24 18.27
N GLU A 65 -4.51 3.32 18.85
CA GLU A 65 -4.11 2.09 18.17
C GLU A 65 -5.22 1.04 18.28
N GLU A 66 -5.96 0.81 17.20
CA GLU A 66 -6.99 -0.21 17.15
C GLU A 66 -6.49 -1.45 16.39
N ARG A 67 -5.91 -2.40 17.12
CA ARG A 67 -5.36 -3.64 16.53
C ARG A 67 -6.40 -4.47 15.79
N VAL A 68 -7.64 -4.49 16.29
CA VAL A 68 -8.76 -5.21 15.67
C VAL A 68 -9.06 -4.66 14.27
N PHE A 69 -9.02 -3.35 14.09
CA PHE A 69 -9.18 -2.70 12.80
C PHE A 69 -8.08 -3.09 11.82
N ILE A 70 -6.82 -3.05 12.28
CA ILE A 70 -5.64 -3.42 11.47
C ILE A 70 -5.72 -4.88 11.02
N ASP A 71 -5.99 -5.81 11.95
CA ASP A 71 -6.10 -7.23 11.64
C ASP A 71 -7.31 -7.53 10.74
N ALA A 72 -8.41 -6.79 10.89
CA ALA A 72 -9.56 -6.88 10.02
C ALA A 72 -9.25 -6.47 8.56
N ILE A 73 -8.41 -5.46 8.34
CA ILE A 73 -7.95 -5.06 7.00
C ILE A 73 -7.01 -6.12 6.44
N ILE A 74 -6.01 -6.55 7.21
CA ILE A 74 -5.03 -7.57 6.81
C ILE A 74 -5.73 -8.86 6.35
N LYS A 75 -6.71 -9.34 7.12
CA LYS A 75 -7.50 -10.52 6.76
C LYS A 75 -8.18 -10.38 5.39
N ARG A 76 -8.68 -9.20 5.07
CA ARG A 76 -9.36 -8.93 3.78
C ARG A 76 -8.39 -8.84 2.61
N LEU A 77 -7.20 -8.28 2.84
CA LEU A 77 -6.11 -8.30 1.87
C LEU A 77 -5.68 -9.75 1.57
N PHE A 78 -5.56 -10.61 2.60
CA PHE A 78 -5.28 -12.03 2.41
C PHE A 78 -6.37 -12.77 1.62
N ASN A 79 -7.64 -12.41 1.86
CA ASN A 79 -8.78 -12.94 1.11
C ASN A 79 -8.88 -12.37 -0.32
N ARG A 80 -7.99 -11.45 -0.71
CA ARG A 80 -7.99 -10.77 -2.02
C ARG A 80 -9.33 -10.08 -2.30
N GLU A 81 -9.96 -9.55 -1.24
CA GLU A 81 -11.22 -8.82 -1.36
C GLU A 81 -10.99 -7.52 -2.15
N LYS A 82 -11.99 -7.14 -2.96
CA LYS A 82 -11.92 -5.91 -3.76
C LYS A 82 -11.88 -4.68 -2.84
N PRO A 83 -11.22 -3.58 -3.24
CA PRO A 83 -11.16 -2.33 -2.46
C PRO A 83 -12.52 -1.84 -2.00
N GLN A 84 -13.52 -1.87 -2.88
CA GLN A 84 -14.89 -1.47 -2.57
C GLN A 84 -15.49 -2.27 -1.42
N THR A 85 -15.17 -3.57 -1.34
CA THR A 85 -15.63 -4.43 -0.25
C THR A 85 -14.93 -4.09 1.06
N ILE A 86 -13.64 -3.74 1.02
CA ILE A 86 -12.87 -3.31 2.19
C ILE A 86 -13.42 -1.98 2.75
N ILE A 87 -13.68 -1.01 1.87
CA ILE A 87 -14.33 0.27 2.21
C ILE A 87 -15.66 0.00 2.94
N ASN A 88 -16.57 -0.73 2.31
CA ASN A 88 -17.93 -0.92 2.83
C ASN A 88 -17.97 -1.71 4.14
N LYS A 89 -17.10 -2.70 4.34
CA LYS A 89 -17.19 -3.63 5.47
C LYS A 89 -16.43 -3.20 6.72
N VAL A 90 -15.32 -2.47 6.57
CA VAL A 90 -14.42 -2.13 7.71
C VAL A 90 -14.29 -0.64 7.82
N VAL A 91 -13.87 0.00 6.74
CA VAL A 91 -13.37 1.35 6.81
C VAL A 91 -14.51 2.33 6.99
N LYS A 92 -15.65 2.15 6.31
CA LYS A 92 -16.82 3.03 6.45
C LYS A 92 -17.46 2.97 7.84
N LYS A 93 -17.39 1.83 8.54
CA LYS A 93 -17.94 1.72 9.90
C LYS A 93 -17.14 2.47 10.96
N VAL A 94 -15.89 2.79 10.65
CA VAL A 94 -14.91 3.34 11.61
C VAL A 94 -14.49 4.76 11.22
N LEU A 95 -14.30 5.02 9.93
CA LEU A 95 -13.81 6.29 9.36
C LEU A 95 -14.86 7.07 8.57
N ASP A 96 -16.08 6.53 8.43
CA ASP A 96 -17.19 7.10 7.65
C ASP A 96 -16.76 7.82 6.36
N ASP A 97 -16.68 9.16 6.39
CA ASP A 97 -16.34 10.03 5.25
C ASP A 97 -14.90 9.87 4.72
N ASP A 98 -13.94 9.49 5.56
CA ASP A 98 -12.53 9.33 5.17
C ASP A 98 -12.19 7.93 4.63
N SER A 99 -13.17 7.04 4.63
CA SER A 99 -12.95 5.61 4.33
C SER A 99 -12.46 5.35 2.91
N GLU A 100 -12.95 6.12 1.95
CA GLU A 100 -12.56 6.00 0.55
C GLU A 100 -11.12 6.47 0.34
N GLN A 101 -10.77 7.64 0.88
CA GLN A 101 -9.42 8.19 0.79
C GLN A 101 -8.39 7.28 1.47
N PHE A 102 -8.75 6.71 2.61
CA PHE A 102 -7.92 5.72 3.30
C PHE A 102 -7.59 4.52 2.39
N VAL A 103 -8.60 3.91 1.77
CA VAL A 103 -8.40 2.73 0.91
C VAL A 103 -7.67 3.09 -0.37
N ILE A 104 -7.93 4.25 -0.99
CA ILE A 104 -7.17 4.74 -2.14
C ILE A 104 -5.68 4.85 -1.79
N ARG A 105 -5.34 5.50 -0.67
CA ARG A 105 -3.94 5.63 -0.23
C ARG A 105 -3.30 4.27 0.04
N MET A 106 -4.02 3.38 0.71
CA MET A 106 -3.57 2.01 0.98
C MET A 106 -3.30 1.24 -0.33
N TRP A 107 -4.22 1.31 -1.30
CA TRP A 107 -4.09 0.59 -2.55
C TRP A 107 -2.92 1.11 -3.40
N LYS A 108 -2.75 2.44 -3.47
CA LYS A 108 -1.59 3.08 -4.12
C LYS A 108 -0.28 2.59 -3.49
N MET A 109 -0.21 2.54 -2.16
CA MET A 109 0.97 2.04 -1.45
C MET A 109 1.25 0.57 -1.77
N ILE A 110 0.24 -0.30 -1.75
CA ILE A 110 0.41 -1.74 -2.05
C ILE A 110 0.94 -1.92 -3.47
N ILE A 111 0.34 -1.25 -4.46
CA ILE A 111 0.78 -1.31 -5.85
C ILE A 111 2.22 -0.79 -5.96
N PHE A 112 2.52 0.37 -5.37
CA PHE A 112 3.86 0.96 -5.39
C PHE A 112 4.92 -0.01 -4.88
N GLU A 113 4.70 -0.61 -3.71
CA GLU A 113 5.66 -1.52 -3.12
C GLU A 113 5.78 -2.85 -3.89
N LEU A 114 4.70 -3.35 -4.48
CA LEU A 114 4.77 -4.53 -5.35
C LEU A 114 5.56 -4.24 -6.62
N ARG A 115 5.35 -3.09 -7.28
CA ARG A 115 6.12 -2.71 -8.47
C ARG A 115 7.61 -2.55 -8.15
N LYS A 116 7.94 -2.06 -6.95
CA LYS A 116 9.32 -2.03 -6.46
C LYS A 116 9.89 -3.44 -6.26
N LEU A 117 9.11 -4.39 -5.74
CA LEU A 117 9.54 -5.79 -5.60
C LEU A 117 9.80 -6.41 -6.96
N GLU A 118 8.92 -6.17 -7.93
CA GLU A 118 9.06 -6.67 -9.31
C GLU A 118 10.32 -6.16 -10.00
N ARG A 119 10.74 -4.92 -9.72
CA ARG A 119 11.98 -4.32 -10.24
C ARG A 119 13.22 -4.62 -9.40
N GLY A 120 13.09 -5.34 -8.28
CA GLY A 120 14.20 -5.64 -7.39
C GLY A 120 14.74 -4.43 -6.60
N LEU A 121 13.95 -3.36 -6.46
CA LEU A 121 14.37 -2.09 -5.84
C LEU A 121 14.19 -2.07 -4.32
N ILE A 122 14.04 -3.23 -3.69
CA ILE A 122 13.73 -3.33 -2.27
C ILE A 122 14.90 -3.96 -1.54
N SER A 123 15.33 -3.27 -0.48
CA SER A 123 16.24 -3.74 0.57
C SER A 123 15.44 -4.20 1.79
#